data_AF-T1ALN9-F1
#
_entry.id   AF-T1ALN9-F1
#
_cell.length_a   1.000
_cell.length_b   1.000
_cell.length_c   1.000
_cell.angle_alpha   90.00
_cell.angle_beta   90.00
_cell.angle_gamma   90.00
#
_symmetry.space_group_name_H-M   'P 1'
#
loop_
_entity.id
_entity.type
_entity.pdbx_description
1 polymer ?
#
loop_
_entity_poly.entity_id
_entity_poly.type
_entity_poly.pdbx_seq_one_letter_code
_entity_poly.pdbx_strand_id
1 'polypeptide(L)'
;FSGGTFAVASAAGQGSRAALERLSEELDEMLEEPFSLAGQDIPVAARSGIAFHPDDGGDPDTLVQRAEASLHNAKISGQRHGQYSPEQHSRALARVALEHRLRQALERREFELHYQPKVCVTNRRIEGAEALIRWNDPDRGLVSPAAFLPLLEESGLIVDVGEWV
;
A
#
# COMPACT_ATOMS: atom_id res chain seq x y z
N PHE A 1 18.20 14.05 -1.48
CA PHE A 1 16.88 14.12 -2.15
C PHE A 1 17.07 14.45 -3.64
N SER A 2 16.38 13.76 -4.56
CA SER A 2 16.50 13.94 -6.02
C SER A 2 15.58 15.05 -6.55
N GLY A 3 15.56 15.30 -7.86
CA GLY A 3 15.00 16.51 -8.52
C GLY A 3 13.53 16.86 -8.29
N GLY A 4 12.75 16.07 -7.54
CA GLY A 4 11.38 16.39 -7.15
C GLY A 4 11.06 16.04 -5.69
N THR A 5 12.08 15.87 -4.85
CA THR A 5 11.92 15.56 -3.42
C THR A 5 12.56 16.65 -2.58
N PHE A 6 11.81 17.16 -1.61
CA PHE A 6 12.22 18.21 -0.70
C PHE A 6 12.07 17.71 0.74
N ALA A 7 12.84 18.28 1.66
CA ALA A 7 12.76 17.97 3.08
C ALA A 7 12.59 19.26 3.88
N VAL A 8 11.70 19.22 4.87
CA VAL A 8 11.43 20.32 5.80
C VAL A 8 11.62 19.80 7.21
N ALA A 9 12.39 20.53 8.02
CA ALA A 9 12.58 20.25 9.44
C ALA A 9 12.08 21.44 10.25
N SER A 10 11.28 21.18 11.28
CA SER A 10 10.75 22.21 12.18
C SER A 10 11.02 21.84 13.63
N ALA A 11 11.70 22.74 14.35
CA ALA A 11 11.85 22.66 15.79
C ALA A 11 10.61 23.28 16.45
N ALA A 12 9.44 22.63 16.30
CA ALA A 12 8.24 23.10 16.95
C ALA A 12 8.27 22.76 18.45
N GLY A 13 8.08 23.77 19.32
CA GLY A 13 7.85 23.56 20.75
C GLY A 13 6.58 22.73 21.01
N GLN A 14 6.35 22.35 22.28
CA GLN A 14 5.21 21.50 22.72
C GLN A 14 3.89 21.97 22.06
N GLY A 15 3.32 21.14 21.18
CA GLY A 15 2.28 21.51 20.19
C GLY A 15 2.54 21.01 18.75
N SER A 16 3.65 20.28 18.55
CA SER A 16 4.29 19.90 17.28
C SER A 16 3.42 19.27 16.17
N ARG A 17 2.42 18.43 16.47
CA ARG A 17 1.63 17.73 15.42
C ARG A 17 0.70 18.66 14.64
N ALA A 18 -0.11 19.45 15.34
CA ALA A 18 -1.05 20.38 14.70
C ALA A 18 -0.34 21.52 13.92
N ALA A 19 0.93 21.81 14.25
CA ALA A 19 1.73 22.74 13.47
C ALA A 19 2.20 22.13 12.15
N LEU A 20 2.58 20.85 12.14
CA LEU A 20 2.98 20.13 10.93
C LEU A 20 1.78 19.78 10.03
N GLU A 21 0.60 19.53 10.61
CA GLU A 21 -0.65 19.41 9.85
C GLU A 21 -0.99 20.72 9.14
N ARG A 22 -0.98 21.85 9.86
CA ARG A 22 -1.18 23.18 9.24
C ARG A 22 -0.16 23.49 8.16
N LEU A 23 1.12 23.16 8.38
CA LEU A 23 2.14 23.34 7.35
C LEU A 23 1.86 22.49 6.10
N SER A 24 1.32 21.29 6.29
CA SER A 24 0.94 20.42 5.16
C SER A 24 -0.26 21.00 4.39
N GLU A 25 -1.24 21.55 5.11
CA GLU A 25 -2.39 22.25 4.52
C GLU A 25 -1.96 23.52 3.76
N GLU A 26 -1.10 24.36 4.35
CA GLU A 26 -0.54 25.55 3.70
C GLU A 26 0.23 25.20 2.42
N LEU A 27 1.02 24.11 2.44
CA LEU A 27 1.71 23.63 1.26
C LEU A 27 0.76 23.14 0.17
N ASP A 28 -0.33 22.50 0.56
CA ASP A 28 -1.35 22.04 -0.38
C ASP A 28 -2.09 23.23 -1.02
N GLU A 29 -2.50 24.23 -0.23
CA GLU A 29 -3.12 25.48 -0.72
C GLU A 29 -2.21 26.20 -1.72
N MET A 30 -0.91 26.29 -1.43
CA MET A 30 0.07 26.89 -2.34
C MET A 30 0.25 26.16 -3.67
N LEU A 31 -0.13 24.87 -3.73
CA LEU A 31 0.00 24.02 -4.92
C LEU A 31 -1.34 23.77 -5.62
N GLU A 32 -2.46 24.32 -5.11
CA GLU A 32 -3.77 24.22 -5.78
C GLU A 32 -3.79 24.99 -7.10
N GLU A 33 -3.13 26.15 -7.16
CA GLU A 33 -3.04 26.93 -8.39
C GLU A 33 -2.00 26.33 -9.35
N PRO A 34 -2.37 26.06 -10.62
CA PRO A 34 -1.43 25.58 -11.63
C PRO A 34 -0.27 26.55 -11.87
N PHE A 35 0.92 26.00 -12.11
CA PHE A 35 2.06 26.80 -12.52
C PHE A 35 1.96 27.14 -13.99
N SER A 36 1.94 28.44 -14.33
CA SER A 36 1.95 28.88 -15.72
C SER A 36 3.39 28.87 -16.27
N LEU A 37 3.70 27.91 -17.14
CA LEU A 37 5.00 27.72 -17.76
C LEU A 37 4.86 27.76 -19.29
N ALA A 38 5.54 28.71 -19.94
CA ALA A 38 5.49 28.90 -21.39
C ALA A 38 4.06 29.02 -21.96
N GLY A 39 3.14 29.62 -21.19
CA GLY A 39 1.73 29.79 -21.59
C GLY A 39 0.89 28.52 -21.43
N GLN A 40 1.40 27.48 -20.77
CA GLN A 40 0.65 26.29 -20.38
C GLN A 40 0.50 26.25 -18.86
N ASP A 41 -0.70 25.95 -18.40
CA ASP A 41 -0.98 25.78 -16.97
C ASP A 41 -0.71 24.32 -16.58
N ILE A 42 0.27 24.13 -15.70
CA ILE A 42 0.75 22.81 -15.27
C ILE A 42 0.30 22.59 -13.82
N PRO A 43 -0.64 21.67 -13.56
CA PRO A 43 -1.01 21.33 -12.20
C PRO A 43 0.15 20.57 -11.53
N VAL A 44 0.48 20.96 -10.30
CA VAL A 44 1.50 20.31 -9.48
C VAL A 44 0.83 19.85 -8.19
N ALA A 45 1.16 18.65 -7.74
CA ALA A 45 0.69 18.14 -6.45
C ALA A 45 1.88 17.62 -5.66
N ALA A 46 1.91 17.93 -4.36
CA ALA A 46 2.87 17.35 -3.44
C ALA A 46 2.26 16.18 -2.68
N ARG A 47 3.15 15.34 -2.15
CA ARG A 47 2.82 14.39 -1.09
C ARG A 47 3.88 14.52 -0.01
N SER A 48 3.49 14.36 1.24
CA SER A 48 4.41 14.45 2.38
C SER A 48 4.36 13.20 3.25
N GLY A 49 5.51 12.86 3.82
CA GLY A 49 5.65 11.87 4.88
C GLY A 49 6.28 12.54 6.09
N ILE A 50 5.70 12.31 7.26
CA ILE A 50 6.02 13.04 8.49
C ILE A 50 6.53 12.07 9.54
N ALA A 51 7.64 12.42 10.21
CA ALA A 51 8.19 11.72 11.36
C ALA A 51 8.51 12.72 12.48
N PHE A 52 8.28 12.32 13.72
CA PHE A 52 8.39 13.16 14.91
C PHE A 52 9.53 12.69 15.81
N HIS A 53 10.41 13.60 16.24
CA HIS A 53 11.31 13.32 17.36
C HIS A 53 10.58 13.59 18.70
N PRO A 54 10.73 12.73 19.73
CA PRO A 54 11.51 11.49 19.75
C PRO A 54 10.72 10.23 19.36
N ASP A 55 9.40 10.33 19.21
CA ASP A 55 8.47 9.20 19.05
C ASP A 55 8.85 8.29 17.87
N ASP A 56 9.20 8.92 16.76
CA ASP A 56 9.61 8.29 15.52
C ASP A 56 11.13 8.28 15.35
N GLY A 57 11.94 8.46 16.40
CA GLY A 57 13.39 8.29 16.29
C GLY A 57 14.18 9.28 17.13
N GLY A 58 15.29 8.81 17.69
CA GLY A 58 16.20 9.61 18.52
C GLY A 58 17.34 10.27 17.73
N ASP A 59 17.51 9.93 16.45
CA ASP A 59 18.58 10.44 15.61
C ASP A 59 18.06 10.90 14.24
N PRO A 60 18.77 11.83 13.57
CA PRO A 60 18.33 12.38 12.28
C PRO A 60 18.16 11.35 11.17
N ASP A 61 19.04 10.35 11.10
CA ASP A 61 19.01 9.34 10.03
C ASP A 61 17.75 8.49 10.12
N THR A 62 17.41 8.05 11.34
CA THR A 62 16.16 7.32 11.63
C THR A 62 14.92 8.14 11.28
N LEU A 63 14.90 9.43 11.60
CA LEU A 63 13.76 10.31 11.29
C LEU A 63 13.58 10.49 9.79
N VAL A 64 14.66 10.72 9.04
CA VAL A 64 14.61 10.83 7.58
C VAL A 64 14.11 9.53 6.96
N GLN A 65 14.65 8.38 7.39
CA GLN A 65 14.22 7.08 6.90
C GLN A 65 12.72 6.85 7.12
N ARG A 66 12.20 7.22 8.29
CA ARG A 66 10.79 7.03 8.65
C ARG A 66 9.86 8.03 7.95
N ALA A 67 10.31 9.27 7.73
CA ALA A 67 9.60 10.25 6.91
C ALA A 67 9.49 9.77 5.44
N GLU A 68 10.59 9.24 4.88
CA GLU A 68 10.59 8.65 3.53
C GLU A 68 9.67 7.43 3.43
N ALA A 69 9.68 6.55 4.42
CA ALA A 69 8.78 5.41 4.50
C ALA A 69 7.30 5.84 4.54
N SER A 70 6.99 6.88 5.34
CA SER A 70 5.64 7.44 5.41
C SER A 70 5.21 8.08 4.08
N LEU A 71 6.12 8.78 3.41
CA LEU A 71 5.88 9.35 2.07
C LEU A 71 5.61 8.26 1.03
N HIS A 72 6.35 7.16 1.08
CA HIS A 72 6.12 6.01 0.21
C HIS A 72 4.74 5.40 0.46
N ASN A 73 4.35 5.23 1.73
CA ASN A 73 3.02 4.73 2.10
C ASN A 73 1.90 5.65 1.58
N ALA A 74 2.05 6.98 1.71
CA ALA A 74 1.09 7.95 1.19
C ALA A 74 0.94 7.84 -0.35
N LYS A 75 2.05 7.62 -1.07
CA LYS A 75 2.02 7.38 -2.53
C LYS A 75 1.22 6.13 -2.90
N ILE A 76 1.35 5.04 -2.14
CA ILE A 76 0.61 3.79 -2.39
C ILE A 76 -0.85 3.90 -1.98
N SER A 77 -1.14 4.50 -0.81
CA SER A 77 -2.50 4.60 -0.28
C SER A 77 -3.36 5.63 -1.01
N GLY A 78 -2.76 6.48 -1.85
CA GLY A 78 -3.43 7.60 -2.48
C GLY A 78 -3.62 8.81 -1.56
N GLN A 79 -3.20 8.73 -0.30
CA GLN A 79 -3.23 9.86 0.62
C GLN A 79 -2.22 10.93 0.21
N ARG A 80 -2.54 12.19 0.46
CA ARG A 80 -1.61 13.31 0.24
C ARG A 80 -0.53 13.38 1.32
N HIS A 81 -0.91 13.13 2.57
CA HIS A 81 -0.02 13.20 3.72
C HIS A 81 -0.08 11.89 4.51
N GLY A 82 1.09 11.39 4.89
CA GLY A 82 1.25 10.27 5.79
C GLY A 82 1.99 10.69 7.06
N GLN A 83 1.55 10.19 8.21
CA GLN A 83 2.37 10.17 9.43
C GLN A 83 3.01 8.80 9.56
N TYR A 84 4.25 8.74 10.04
CA TYR A 84 4.86 7.46 10.33
C TYR A 84 4.10 6.79 11.47
N SER A 85 3.73 5.53 11.26
CA SER A 85 3.27 4.62 12.30
C SER A 85 4.05 3.31 12.12
N PRO A 86 4.72 2.80 13.18
CA PRO A 86 5.42 1.52 13.12
C PRO A 86 4.51 0.39 12.62
N GLU A 87 3.25 0.38 13.05
CA GLU A 87 2.25 -0.60 12.64
C GLU A 87 1.91 -0.48 11.15
N GLN A 88 1.70 0.75 10.66
CA GLN A 88 1.44 0.98 9.24
C GLN A 88 2.64 0.63 8.36
N HIS A 89 3.85 0.95 8.81
CA HIS A 89 5.08 0.63 8.10
C HIS A 89 5.29 -0.89 8.01
N SER A 90 5.12 -1.60 9.13
CA SER A 90 5.18 -3.07 9.15
C SER A 90 4.13 -3.70 8.22
N ARG A 91 2.90 -3.19 8.23
CA ARG A 91 1.84 -3.64 7.31
C ARG A 91 2.18 -3.41 5.85
N ALA A 92 2.76 -2.25 5.51
CA ALA A 92 3.16 -1.93 4.14
C ALA A 92 4.28 -2.87 3.65
N LEU A 93 5.30 -3.11 4.48
CA LEU A 93 6.38 -4.05 4.15
C LEU A 93 5.85 -5.48 4.01
N ALA A 94 4.96 -5.92 4.90
CA ALA A 94 4.33 -7.23 4.80
C ALA A 94 3.51 -7.38 3.51
N ARG A 95 2.85 -6.30 3.05
CA ARG A 95 2.08 -6.28 1.80
C ARG A 95 2.97 -6.38 0.57
N VAL A 96 4.06 -5.60 0.50
CA VAL A 96 5.03 -5.69 -0.61
C VAL A 96 5.68 -7.08 -0.66
N ALA A 97 6.06 -7.64 0.49
CA ALA A 97 6.61 -8.98 0.56
C ALA A 97 5.59 -10.05 0.09
N LEU A 98 4.31 -9.88 0.45
CA LEU A 98 3.23 -10.77 0.03
C LEU A 98 2.98 -10.68 -1.48
N GLU A 99 2.98 -9.49 -2.05
CA GLU A 99 2.80 -9.27 -3.50
C GLU A 99 3.93 -9.95 -4.29
N HIS A 100 5.17 -9.76 -3.85
CA HIS A 100 6.33 -10.41 -4.45
C HIS A 100 6.19 -11.95 -4.43
N ARG A 101 5.73 -12.50 -3.30
CA ARG A 101 5.46 -13.95 -3.17
C ARG A 101 4.35 -14.41 -4.09
N LEU A 102 3.25 -13.67 -4.23
CA LEU A 102 2.15 -14.05 -5.12
C LEU A 102 2.58 -14.11 -6.59
N ARG A 103 3.44 -13.19 -7.03
CA ARG A 103 4.02 -13.24 -8.37
C ARG A 103 4.86 -14.51 -8.56
N GLN A 104 5.70 -14.86 -7.59
CA GLN A 104 6.48 -16.11 -7.61
C GLN A 104 5.59 -17.35 -7.54
N ALA A 105 4.49 -17.30 -6.77
CA ALA A 105 3.57 -18.41 -6.59
C ALA A 105 2.93 -18.85 -7.91
N LEU A 106 2.60 -17.89 -8.78
CA LEU A 106 2.08 -18.16 -10.12
C LEU A 106 3.14 -18.88 -10.98
N GLU A 107 4.37 -18.36 -11.01
CA GLU A 107 5.49 -18.95 -11.77
C GLU A 107 5.87 -20.35 -11.26
N ARG A 108 5.78 -20.57 -9.94
CA ARG A 108 6.17 -21.82 -9.26
C ARG A 108 5.04 -22.83 -9.10
N ARG A 109 3.84 -22.53 -9.62
CA ARG A 109 2.65 -23.40 -9.52
C ARG A 109 2.27 -23.74 -8.08
N GLU A 110 2.30 -22.74 -7.22
CA GLU A 110 1.93 -22.86 -5.79
C GLU A 110 0.43 -22.63 -5.56
N PHE A 111 -0.31 -22.22 -6.60
CA PHE A 111 -1.77 -22.18 -6.57
C PHE A 111 -2.38 -23.55 -6.88
N GLU A 112 -3.48 -23.88 -6.21
CA GLU A 112 -4.28 -25.07 -6.46
C GLU A 112 -5.78 -24.73 -6.42
N LEU A 113 -6.61 -25.59 -7.03
CA LEU A 113 -8.06 -25.43 -7.04
C LEU A 113 -8.71 -26.48 -6.15
N HIS A 114 -9.50 -26.02 -5.19
CA HIS A 114 -10.44 -26.86 -4.46
C HIS A 114 -11.82 -26.75 -5.09
N TYR A 115 -12.62 -27.81 -5.02
CA TYR A 115 -13.95 -27.83 -5.61
C TYR A 115 -15.02 -28.06 -4.55
N GLN A 116 -15.96 -27.13 -4.43
CA GLN A 116 -17.10 -27.28 -3.52
C GLN A 116 -18.35 -27.67 -4.31
N PRO A 117 -18.96 -28.85 -4.06
CA PRO A 117 -20.12 -29.31 -4.82
C PRO A 117 -21.35 -28.44 -4.53
N LYS A 118 -22.11 -28.12 -5.59
CA LYS A 118 -23.43 -27.48 -5.52
C LYS A 118 -24.50 -28.55 -5.61
N VAL A 119 -25.28 -28.69 -4.55
CA VAL A 119 -26.30 -29.73 -4.42
C VAL A 119 -27.69 -29.13 -4.58
N CYS A 120 -28.48 -29.73 -5.45
CA CYS A 120 -29.87 -29.35 -5.65
C CYS A 120 -30.72 -29.75 -4.45
N VAL A 121 -31.44 -28.78 -3.88
CA VAL A 121 -32.20 -28.99 -2.65
C VAL A 121 -33.39 -29.94 -2.86
N THR A 122 -33.99 -29.94 -4.05
CA THR A 122 -35.20 -30.73 -4.35
C THR A 122 -34.90 -32.21 -4.55
N ASN A 123 -33.78 -32.54 -5.19
CA ASN A 123 -33.46 -33.93 -5.57
C ASN A 123 -32.15 -34.46 -4.93
N ARG A 124 -31.43 -33.64 -4.16
CA ARG A 124 -30.14 -33.93 -3.50
C ARG A 124 -29.02 -34.38 -4.43
N ARG A 125 -29.12 -34.10 -5.73
CA ARG A 125 -28.08 -34.42 -6.71
C ARG A 125 -27.08 -33.28 -6.79
N ILE A 126 -25.83 -33.62 -7.06
CA ILE A 126 -24.80 -32.64 -7.41
C ILE A 126 -25.12 -32.12 -8.81
N GLU A 127 -25.30 -30.81 -8.95
CA GLU A 127 -25.60 -30.14 -10.23
C GLU A 127 -24.42 -29.29 -10.74
N GLY A 128 -23.37 -29.13 -9.93
CA GLY A 128 -22.14 -28.45 -10.34
C GLY A 128 -21.12 -28.39 -9.20
N ALA A 129 -20.06 -27.62 -9.41
CA ALA A 129 -19.07 -27.32 -8.40
C ALA A 129 -18.60 -25.87 -8.52
N GLU A 130 -18.22 -25.27 -7.39
CA GLU A 130 -17.48 -24.02 -7.34
C GLU A 130 -15.98 -24.31 -7.29
N ALA A 131 -15.21 -23.71 -8.22
CA ALA A 131 -13.76 -23.71 -8.16
C ALA A 131 -13.32 -22.62 -7.17
N LEU A 132 -12.53 -23.01 -6.18
CA LEU A 132 -12.06 -22.14 -5.11
C LEU A 132 -10.54 -22.17 -5.10
N ILE A 133 -9.92 -21.05 -5.44
CA ILE A 133 -8.47 -20.92 -5.43
C ILE A 133 -7.91 -21.08 -4.02
N ARG A 134 -6.76 -21.75 -3.94
CA ARG A 134 -5.95 -21.94 -2.76
C ARG A 134 -4.52 -21.63 -3.11
N TRP A 135 -3.78 -21.13 -2.14
CA TRP A 135 -2.36 -20.90 -2.28
C TRP A 135 -1.62 -21.66 -1.19
N ASN A 136 -0.70 -22.53 -1.62
CA ASN A 136 0.17 -23.29 -0.75
C ASN A 136 1.56 -22.63 -0.74
N ASP A 137 1.73 -21.63 0.13
CA ASP A 137 3.01 -20.95 0.30
C ASP A 137 4.02 -21.92 0.95
N PRO A 138 5.24 -22.09 0.40
CA PRO A 138 6.22 -23.05 0.92
C PRO A 138 6.61 -22.83 2.38
N ASP A 139 6.55 -21.59 2.87
CA ASP A 139 6.92 -21.24 4.24
C ASP A 139 5.72 -21.21 5.19
N ARG A 140 4.52 -20.89 4.67
CA ARG A 140 3.31 -20.65 5.49
C ARG A 140 2.24 -21.75 5.35
N GLY A 141 2.40 -22.67 4.41
CA GLY A 141 1.41 -23.66 4.05
C GLY A 141 0.18 -23.02 3.39
N LEU A 142 -1.01 -23.57 3.67
CA LEU A 142 -2.26 -23.12 3.06
C LEU A 142 -2.66 -21.72 3.54
N VAL A 143 -2.54 -20.72 2.67
CA VAL A 143 -2.88 -19.33 2.98
C VAL A 143 -4.36 -19.08 2.68
N SER A 144 -5.05 -18.38 3.60
CA SER A 144 -6.46 -18.02 3.43
C SER A 144 -6.68 -17.11 2.21
N PRO A 145 -7.67 -17.38 1.34
CA PRO A 145 -8.03 -16.50 0.23
C PRO A 145 -8.28 -15.05 0.62
N ALA A 146 -8.86 -14.81 1.80
CA ALA A 146 -9.11 -13.46 2.30
C ALA A 146 -7.82 -12.64 2.53
N ALA A 147 -6.67 -13.31 2.69
CA ALA A 147 -5.38 -12.64 2.90
C ALA A 147 -4.70 -12.23 1.59
N PHE A 148 -5.00 -12.88 0.46
CA PHE A 148 -4.29 -12.65 -0.80
C PHE A 148 -5.16 -12.20 -1.98
N LEU A 149 -6.46 -12.53 -2.00
CA LEU A 149 -7.37 -12.12 -3.08
C LEU A 149 -7.43 -10.59 -3.26
N PRO A 150 -7.58 -9.77 -2.20
CA PRO A 150 -7.57 -8.31 -2.36
C PRO A 150 -6.28 -7.80 -3.00
N LEU A 151 -5.15 -8.42 -2.66
CA LEU A 151 -3.85 -8.01 -3.19
C LEU A 151 -3.67 -8.41 -4.66
N LEU A 152 -4.21 -9.56 -5.08
CA LEU A 152 -4.26 -9.93 -6.49
C LEU A 152 -5.08 -8.92 -7.31
N GLU A 153 -6.21 -8.46 -6.76
CA GLU A 153 -7.08 -7.47 -7.41
C GLU A 153 -6.38 -6.11 -7.53
N GLU A 154 -5.83 -5.61 -6.42
CA GLU A 154 -5.18 -4.29 -6.37
C GLU A 154 -3.89 -4.22 -7.21
N SER A 155 -3.14 -5.31 -7.30
CA SER A 155 -1.91 -5.40 -8.10
C SER A 155 -2.16 -5.72 -9.58
N GLY A 156 -3.39 -6.08 -9.94
CA GLY A 156 -3.75 -6.57 -11.29
C GLY A 156 -3.34 -8.01 -11.58
N LEU A 157 -2.61 -8.68 -10.66
CA LEU A 157 -2.23 -10.09 -10.80
C LEU A 157 -3.42 -11.05 -10.86
N ILE A 158 -4.61 -10.60 -10.44
CA ILE A 158 -5.86 -11.39 -10.54
C ILE A 158 -6.17 -11.80 -11.99
N VAL A 159 -5.73 -11.02 -12.98
CA VAL A 159 -5.93 -11.33 -14.41
C VAL A 159 -5.09 -12.55 -14.79
N ASP A 160 -3.79 -12.52 -14.52
CA ASP A 160 -2.87 -13.62 -14.85
C ASP A 160 -3.25 -14.90 -14.09
N VAL A 161 -3.61 -14.76 -12.81
CA VAL A 161 -4.10 -15.88 -11.99
C VAL A 161 -5.43 -16.40 -12.52
N GLY A 162 -6.33 -15.52 -12.97
CA GLY A 162 -7.62 -15.87 -13.54
C GLY A 162 -7.52 -16.61 -14.87
N GLU A 163 -6.52 -16.31 -15.71
CA GLU A 163 -6.24 -17.07 -16.94
C GLU A 163 -5.67 -18.48 -16.65
N TRP A 164 -4.99 -18.64 -15.52
CA TRP A 164 -4.46 -19.93 -15.09
C TRP A 164 -5.55 -20.86 -14.51
N VAL A 165 -6.61 -20.30 -13.89
CA VAL A 165 -7.76 -21.05 -13.33
C VAL A 165 -8.63 -21.65 -14.43
#